data_AF-A0A1H9V7N3-F1
#
_entry.id   AF-A0A1H9V7N3-F1
#
_cell.length_a   1.000
_cell.length_b   1.000
_cell.length_c   1.000
_cell.angle_alpha   90.00
_cell.angle_beta   90.00
_cell.angle_gamma   90.00
#
_symmetry.space_group_name_H-M   'P 1'
#
loop_
_entity.id
_entity.type
_entity.pdbx_description
1 polymer ?
#
loop_
_entity_poly.entity_id
_entity_poly.type
_entity_poly.pdbx_seq_one_letter_code
_entity_poly.pdbx_strand_id
1 'polypeptide(L)'
;MSKILVPKTDYLVEIDEIARAISILGNPNWEITASFETKENQPSLDENGDLFEPIYKLNLRAIPKFNLELETSSQAKDLKKELAEIQALFEFIEENKRNFFNVFEFEGVLE
;
A
#
# COMPACT_ATOMS: atom_id res chain seq x y z
N MET A 1 0.10 -14.98 9.46
CA MET A 1 -0.73 -13.81 9.12
C MET A 1 -0.93 -12.96 10.35
N SER A 2 -0.47 -11.72 10.30
CA SER A 2 -0.57 -10.74 11.38
C SER A 2 -1.55 -9.64 10.96
N LYS A 3 -2.34 -9.11 11.90
CA LYS A 3 -3.32 -8.05 11.62
C LYS A 3 -3.04 -6.82 12.48
N ILE A 4 -3.14 -5.64 11.89
CA ILE A 4 -2.90 -4.37 12.55
C ILE A 4 -4.08 -3.44 12.29
N LEU A 5 -4.70 -2.92 13.35
CA LEU A 5 -5.70 -1.87 13.26
C LEU A 5 -5.00 -0.53 13.02
N VAL A 6 -5.38 0.17 11.97
CA VAL A 6 -4.81 1.48 11.65
C VAL A 6 -5.41 2.53 12.58
N PRO A 7 -4.58 3.32 13.30
CA PRO A 7 -5.08 4.33 14.23
C PRO A 7 -6.07 5.29 13.58
N LYS A 8 -7.19 5.56 14.26
CA LYS A 8 -8.22 6.54 13.86
C LYS A 8 -8.95 6.22 12.54
N THR A 9 -8.91 4.97 12.10
CA THR A 9 -9.68 4.48 10.95
C THR A 9 -10.31 3.13 11.29
N ASP A 10 -11.25 2.69 10.46
CA ASP A 10 -11.78 1.33 10.55
C ASP A 10 -11.01 0.31 9.66
N TYR A 11 -9.85 0.70 9.11
CA TYR A 11 -9.02 -0.18 8.29
C TYR A 11 -8.17 -1.12 9.13
N LEU A 12 -8.10 -2.37 8.68
CA LEU A 12 -7.19 -3.41 9.14
C LEU A 12 -6.19 -3.73 8.03
N VAL A 13 -4.90 -3.67 8.36
CA VAL A 13 -3.82 -4.14 7.50
C VAL A 13 -3.46 -5.56 7.91
N GLU A 14 -3.58 -6.51 6.98
CA GLU A 14 -3.16 -7.89 7.15
C GLU A 14 -1.85 -8.15 6.40
N ILE A 15 -0.90 -8.77 7.10
CA ILE A 15 0.43 -9.07 6.58
C ILE A 15 0.55 -10.59 6.45
N ASP A 16 0.76 -11.06 5.23
CA ASP A 16 1.10 -12.44 4.92
C ASP A 16 2.58 -12.51 4.52
N GLU A 17 3.39 -12.99 5.45
CA GLU A 17 4.85 -13.13 5.30
C GLU A 17 5.22 -14.18 4.24
N ILE A 18 4.42 -15.25 4.14
CA ILE A 18 4.68 -16.36 3.22
C ILE A 18 4.32 -15.94 1.79
N ALA A 19 3.17 -15.30 1.63
CA ALA A 19 2.73 -14.78 0.33
C ALA A 19 3.39 -13.43 -0.04
N ARG A 20 4.15 -12.82 0.88
CA ARG A 20 4.76 -11.49 0.77
C ARG A 20 3.74 -10.43 0.34
N ALA A 21 2.57 -10.47 0.97
CA ALA A 21 1.41 -9.68 0.57
C ALA A 21 0.87 -8.83 1.72
N ILE A 22 0.40 -7.64 1.35
CA ILE A 22 -0.36 -6.75 2.23
C ILE A 22 -1.81 -6.78 1.76
N SER A 23 -2.72 -7.19 2.62
CA SER A 23 -4.16 -7.11 2.38
C SER A 23 -4.77 -6.01 3.24
N ILE A 24 -5.72 -5.26 2.67
CA ILE A 24 -6.39 -4.16 3.35
C ILE A 24 -7.87 -4.53 3.48
N LEU A 25 -8.34 -4.61 4.71
CA LEU A 25 -9.75 -4.83 5.03
C LEU A 25 -10.35 -3.55 5.61
N GLY A 26 -11.51 -3.16 5.11
CA GLY A 26 -12.20 -1.94 5.51
C GLY A 26 -12.99 -1.39 4.34
N ASN A 27 -13.73 -0.30 4.59
CA ASN A 27 -14.60 0.44 3.66
C ASN A 27 -14.87 -0.25 2.29
N PRO A 28 -16.03 -0.91 2.12
CA PRO A 28 -16.31 -1.70 0.93
C PRO A 28 -16.45 -0.88 -0.36
N ASN A 29 -16.61 0.45 -0.25
CA ASN A 29 -16.77 1.36 -1.39
C ASN A 29 -15.48 1.55 -2.19
N TRP A 30 -14.34 1.13 -1.65
CA TRP A 30 -13.03 1.30 -2.27
C TRP A 30 -12.36 -0.05 -2.54
N GLU A 31 -11.62 -0.10 -3.63
CA GLU A 31 -10.59 -1.12 -3.88
C GLU A 31 -9.26 -0.50 -3.50
N ILE A 32 -8.66 -0.98 -2.42
CA ILE A 32 -7.41 -0.44 -1.90
C ILE A 32 -6.34 -1.51 -1.98
N THR A 33 -5.19 -1.16 -2.57
CA THR A 33 -4.07 -2.06 -2.74
C THR A 33 -2.77 -1.44 -2.22
N ALA A 34 -1.91 -2.32 -1.69
CA ALA A 34 -0.56 -1.99 -1.27
C ALA A 34 0.39 -3.12 -1.70
N SER A 35 1.41 -2.79 -2.48
CA SER A 35 2.37 -3.77 -2.99
C SER A 35 3.77 -3.17 -3.09
N PHE A 36 4.79 -4.02 -2.98
CA PHE A 36 6.15 -3.66 -3.38
C PHE A 36 6.36 -4.11 -4.83
N GLU A 37 6.71 -3.16 -5.70
CA GLU A 37 6.93 -3.40 -7.13
C GLU A 37 8.38 -3.09 -7.49
N THR A 38 8.99 -3.91 -8.34
CA THR A 38 10.35 -3.68 -8.84
C THR A 38 10.35 -2.59 -9.90
N LYS A 39 11.33 -1.68 -9.85
CA LYS A 39 11.48 -0.61 -10.85
C LYS A 39 11.94 -1.10 -12.20
N GLU A 40 12.74 -2.16 -12.24
CA GLU A 40 13.29 -2.71 -13.47
C GLU A 40 13.04 -4.22 -13.55
N ASN A 41 12.40 -4.64 -14.64
CA ASN A 41 12.27 -6.05 -15.01
C ASN A 41 13.46 -6.53 -15.86
N GLN A 42 14.49 -5.70 -16.04
CA GLN A 42 15.67 -6.04 -16.84
C GLN A 42 16.89 -6.18 -15.93
N PRO A 43 17.56 -7.35 -15.93
CA PRO A 43 18.82 -7.49 -15.23
C PRO A 43 19.86 -6.56 -15.88
N SER A 44 20.31 -5.56 -15.13
CA SER A 44 21.45 -4.72 -15.49
C SER A 44 22.69 -5.20 -14.72
N LEU A 45 23.85 -5.10 -15.35
CA LEU A 45 25.13 -5.44 -14.73
C LEU A 45 25.80 -4.18 -14.18
N ASP A 46 26.42 -4.29 -13.02
CA ASP A 46 27.27 -3.24 -12.42
C ASP A 46 28.64 -3.15 -13.12
N GLU A 47 29.51 -2.27 -12.62
CA GLU A 47 30.85 -2.05 -13.19
C GLU A 47 31.75 -3.30 -13.13
N ASN A 48 31.43 -4.28 -12.28
CA ASN A 48 32.16 -5.53 -12.11
C ASN A 48 31.56 -6.68 -12.95
N GLY A 49 30.39 -6.48 -13.55
CA GLY A 49 29.65 -7.52 -14.26
C GLY A 49 28.71 -8.33 -13.37
N ASP A 50 28.43 -7.87 -12.15
CA ASP A 50 27.47 -8.47 -11.23
C ASP A 50 26.06 -7.91 -11.47
N LEU A 51 25.01 -8.69 -11.22
CA LEU A 51 23.63 -8.19 -11.32
C LEU A 51 23.37 -7.11 -10.27
N PHE A 52 22.79 -5.98 -10.68
CA PHE A 52 22.23 -5.02 -9.74
C PHE A 52 21.12 -5.66 -8.89
N GLU A 53 21.14 -5.38 -7.59
CA GLU A 53 20.04 -5.74 -6.70
C GLU A 53 18.75 -5.04 -7.15
N PRO A 54 17.60 -5.76 -7.17
CA PRO A 54 16.34 -5.16 -7.59
C PRO A 54 15.92 -4.05 -6.63
N ILE A 55 15.53 -2.91 -7.20
CA ILE A 55 15.01 -1.77 -6.46
C ILE A 55 13.49 -1.89 -6.39
N TYR A 56 12.97 -2.00 -5.18
CA TYR A 56 11.54 -2.04 -4.89
C TYR A 56 11.01 -0.65 -4.52
N LYS A 57 9.76 -0.41 -4.91
CA LYS A 57 8.99 0.76 -4.51
C LYS A 57 7.64 0.32 -3.96
N LEU A 58 7.20 0.97 -2.88
CA LEU A 58 5.82 0.83 -2.41
C LEU A 58 4.86 1.51 -3.40
N ASN A 59 3.89 0.74 -3.90
CA ASN A 59 2.75 1.21 -4.69
C ASN A 59 1.50 1.14 -3.82
N LEU A 60 0.83 2.28 -3.64
CA LEU A 60 -0.44 2.41 -2.93
C LEU A 60 -1.49 2.94 -3.89
N ARG A 61 -2.67 2.30 -3.92
CA ARG A 61 -3.80 2.75 -4.74
C ARG A 61 -5.10 2.60 -4.00
N ALA A 62 -6.01 3.54 -4.22
CA ALA A 62 -7.39 3.48 -3.78
C ALA A 62 -8.28 3.87 -4.96
N ILE A 63 -9.10 2.93 -5.42
CA ILE A 63 -9.99 3.10 -6.57
C ILE A 63 -11.43 3.03 -6.06
N PRO A 64 -12.27 4.04 -6.31
CA PRO A 64 -13.66 3.97 -5.91
C PRO A 64 -14.40 2.94 -6.76
N LYS A 65 -15.24 2.12 -6.13
CA LYS A 65 -16.10 1.13 -6.81
C LYS A 65 -17.46 1.73 -7.23
N PHE A 66 -17.58 3.05 -7.16
CA PHE A 66 -18.80 3.80 -7.43
C PHE A 66 -18.48 4.96 -8.38
N ASN A 67 -19.49 5.39 -9.13
CA ASN A 67 -19.41 6.64 -9.89
C ASN A 67 -19.54 7.82 -8.93
N LEU A 68 -18.61 8.77 -9.01
CA LEU A 68 -18.62 9.93 -8.14
C LEU A 68 -19.53 11.03 -8.73
N GLU A 69 -20.71 11.17 -8.16
CA GLU A 69 -21.63 12.28 -8.41
C GLU A 69 -22.08 12.84 -7.05
N LEU A 70 -21.96 14.16 -6.86
CA LEU A 70 -22.24 14.84 -5.60
C LEU A 70 -23.25 15.96 -5.85
N GLU A 71 -24.44 15.83 -5.30
CA GLU A 71 -25.53 16.80 -5.46
C GLU A 71 -25.72 17.66 -4.20
N THR A 72 -25.19 17.20 -3.06
CA THR A 72 -25.40 17.83 -1.76
C THR A 72 -24.10 18.01 -0.96
N SER A 73 -24.09 18.99 -0.07
CA SER A 73 -22.97 19.23 0.85
C SER A 73 -22.77 18.08 1.84
N SER A 74 -23.83 17.31 2.16
CA SER A 74 -23.71 16.12 3.02
C SER A 74 -22.92 15.02 2.34
N GLN A 75 -23.23 14.69 1.08
CA GLN A 75 -22.48 13.69 0.30
C GLN A 75 -21.00 14.08 0.19
N ALA A 76 -20.70 15.36 -0.09
CA ALA A 76 -19.33 15.85 -0.13
C ALA A 76 -18.62 15.73 1.23
N LYS A 77 -19.34 15.96 2.34
CA LYS A 77 -18.80 15.83 3.70
C LYS A 77 -18.48 14.37 4.05
N ASP A 78 -19.31 13.43 3.62
CA ASP A 78 -19.09 12.00 3.90
C ASP A 78 -17.92 11.46 3.07
N LEU A 79 -17.84 11.78 1.77
CA LEU A 79 -16.67 11.47 0.96
C LEU A 79 -15.37 12.05 1.55
N LYS A 80 -15.41 13.29 2.06
CA LYS A 80 -14.25 13.90 2.73
C LYS A 80 -13.77 13.07 3.93
N LYS A 81 -14.67 12.47 4.71
CA LYS A 81 -14.28 11.60 5.83
C LYS A 81 -13.63 10.32 5.33
N GLU A 82 -14.22 9.68 4.32
CA GLU A 82 -13.65 8.46 3.72
C GLU A 82 -12.24 8.72 3.17
N LEU A 83 -12.04 9.82 2.45
CA LEU A 83 -10.72 10.19 1.94
C LEU A 83 -9.71 10.50 3.06
N ALA A 84 -10.16 11.07 4.19
CA ALA A 84 -9.30 11.29 5.34
C ALA A 84 -8.85 9.98 6.00
N GLU A 85 -9.72 8.96 6.04
CA GLU A 85 -9.34 7.63 6.53
C GLU A 85 -8.40 6.91 5.57
N ILE A 86 -8.62 7.00 4.25
CA ILE A 86 -7.70 6.45 3.24
C ILE A 86 -6.33 7.13 3.33
N GLN A 87 -6.29 8.46 3.53
CA GLN A 87 -5.05 9.18 3.75
C GLN A 87 -4.32 8.64 4.99
N ALA A 88 -4.99 8.51 6.13
CA ALA A 88 -4.38 7.98 7.36
C ALA A 88 -3.88 6.53 7.19
N LEU A 89 -4.60 5.70 6.43
CA LEU A 89 -4.14 4.37 6.04
C LEU A 89 -2.86 4.41 5.21
N PHE A 90 -2.79 5.29 4.20
CA PHE A 90 -1.61 5.42 3.36
C PHE A 90 -0.39 5.91 4.15
N GLU A 91 -0.57 6.96 4.97
CA GLU A 91 0.47 7.47 5.87
C GLU A 91 0.98 6.34 6.78
N PHE A 92 0.08 5.56 7.38
CA PHE A 92 0.46 4.42 8.21
C PHE A 92 1.31 3.39 7.45
N ILE A 93 0.94 3.04 6.22
CA ILE A 93 1.70 2.06 5.42
C ILE A 93 3.04 2.65 4.99
N GLU A 94 3.09 3.91 4.59
CA GLU A 94 4.32 4.61 4.18
C GLU A 94 5.32 4.74 5.34
N GLU A 95 4.86 5.08 6.54
CA GLU A 95 5.67 5.17 7.74
C GLU A 95 6.26 3.80 8.14
N ASN A 96 5.52 2.72 7.87
CA ASN A 96 5.91 1.35 8.22
C ASN A 96 6.52 0.55 7.06
N LYS A 97 6.69 1.15 5.87
CA LYS A 97 7.09 0.45 4.65
C LYS A 97 8.39 -0.34 4.79
N ARG A 98 9.38 0.18 5.53
CA ARG A 98 10.65 -0.52 5.78
C ARG A 98 10.44 -1.75 6.65
N ASN A 99 9.58 -1.67 7.65
CA ASN A 99 9.26 -2.82 8.50
C ASN A 99 8.58 -3.92 7.68
N PHE A 100 7.59 -3.56 6.85
CA PHE A 100 6.92 -4.53 5.98
C PHE A 100 7.87 -5.15 4.96
N PHE A 101 8.72 -4.34 4.33
CA PHE A 101 9.73 -4.81 3.39
C PHE A 101 10.69 -5.82 4.02
N ASN A 102 11.19 -5.52 5.23
CA ASN A 102 12.08 -6.41 5.98
C ASN A 102 11.37 -7.71 6.39
N VAL A 103 10.12 -7.63 6.84
CA VAL A 103 9.32 -8.80 7.22
C VAL A 103 9.09 -9.75 6.03
N PHE A 104 9.03 -9.22 4.81
CA PHE A 104 8.88 -10.03 3.60
C PHE A 104 10.19 -10.66 3.10
N GLU A 105 11.34 -10.26 3.66
CA GLU A 105 12.66 -10.76 3.28
C GLU A 105 12.89 -10.72 1.76
N PHE A 106 12.53 -9.59 1.13
CA PHE A 106 12.86 -9.37 -0.29
C PHE A 106 14.37 -9.27 -0.47
N GLU A 107 14.90 -9.98 -1.47
CA GLU A 107 16.28 -9.81 -1.91
C GLU A 107 16.35 -8.55 -2.78
N GLY A 108 16.76 -7.42 -2.20
CA GLY A 108 16.87 -6.14 -2.89
C GLY A 108 16.83 -4.94 -1.96
N VAL A 109 16.73 -3.76 -2.55
CA VAL A 109 16.71 -2.48 -1.81
C VAL A 109 15.38 -1.78 -1.96
N LEU A 110 14.95 -1.11 -0.89
CA LEU A 110 13.74 -0.27 -0.89
C LEU A 110 14.10 1.21 -1.12
N GLU A 111 13.40 1.85 -2.07
CA GLU A 111 13.47 3.30 -2.31
C GLU A 111 12.79 4.17 -1.22
#